data_AF-A0A6S6S4U3-F1
#
_entry.id   AF-A0A6S6S4U3-F1
#
_cell.length_a   1.000
_cell.length_b   1.000
_cell.length_c   1.000
_cell.angle_alpha   90.00
_cell.angle_beta   90.00
_cell.angle_gamma   90.00
#
_symmetry.space_group_name_H-M   'P 1'
#
loop_
_entity.id
_entity.type
_entity.pdbx_description
1 polymer ?
#
loop_
_entity_poly.entity_id
_entity_poly.type
_entity_poly.pdbx_seq_one_letter_code
_entity_poly.pdbx_strand_id
1 'polypeptide(L)'
;MKKILILITMLLLTFSALEAGNKQALKHANPMPNLMRIVVGNAVLLDVNDTQMKEVKGWMKTAKPVMKGMIKEVMMKEKALHENALTTDADIEKQADEVLALRKKIIMMKTKCRQELKRILTEKQYAAVVTIYKSVQ
;
A
#
# COMPACT_ATOMS: atom_id res chain seq x y z
N MET A 1 -26.16 -33.16 -3.55
CA MET A 1 -24.89 -32.87 -2.84
C MET A 1 -23.77 -32.40 -3.77
N LYS A 2 -23.40 -33.13 -4.85
CA LYS A 2 -22.37 -32.68 -5.83
C LYS A 2 -22.64 -31.29 -6.45
N LYS A 3 -23.90 -30.95 -6.78
CA LYS A 3 -24.26 -29.64 -7.35
C LYS A 3 -24.10 -28.46 -6.38
N ILE A 4 -24.31 -28.68 -5.08
CA ILE A 4 -24.10 -27.67 -4.03
C ILE A 4 -22.60 -27.47 -3.78
N LEU A 5 -21.82 -28.56 -3.84
CA LEU A 5 -20.36 -28.52 -3.68
C LEU A 5 -19.68 -27.69 -4.79
N ILE A 6 -20.14 -27.82 -6.04
CA ILE A 6 -19.60 -27.08 -7.20
C ILE A 6 -19.83 -25.57 -7.09
N LEU A 7 -21.02 -25.14 -6.63
CA LEU A 7 -21.39 -23.75 -6.43
C LEU A 7 -20.53 -23.05 -5.36
N ILE A 8 -20.17 -23.75 -4.28
CA ILE A 8 -19.34 -23.21 -3.19
C ILE A 8 -17.88 -23.02 -3.67
N THR A 9 -17.34 -23.95 -4.47
CA THR A 9 -16.00 -23.81 -5.06
C THR A 9 -15.90 -22.66 -6.08
N MET A 10 -16.95 -22.40 -6.87
CA MET A 10 -16.97 -21.25 -7.81
C MET A 10 -17.04 -19.91 -7.09
N LEU A 11 -17.75 -19.84 -5.95
CA LEU A 11 -17.82 -18.63 -5.13
C LEU A 11 -16.45 -18.30 -4.49
N LEU A 12 -15.67 -19.30 -4.09
CA LEU A 12 -14.36 -19.10 -3.46
C LEU A 12 -13.30 -18.56 -4.44
N LEU A 13 -13.37 -18.93 -5.73
CA LEU A 13 -12.40 -18.51 -6.75
C LEU A 13 -12.52 -17.01 -7.12
N THR A 14 -13.71 -16.42 -7.04
CA THR A 14 -13.91 -15.00 -7.37
C THR A 14 -13.36 -14.05 -6.31
N PHE A 15 -13.37 -14.44 -5.02
CA PHE A 15 -12.80 -13.63 -3.94
C PHE A 15 -11.26 -13.55 -4.02
N SER A 16 -10.59 -14.64 -4.38
CA SER A 16 -9.12 -14.66 -4.49
C SER A 16 -8.61 -13.75 -5.62
N ALA A 17 -9.32 -13.68 -6.75
CA ALA A 17 -8.97 -12.81 -7.88
C ALA A 17 -9.07 -11.31 -7.52
N LEU A 18 -10.11 -10.93 -6.78
CA LEU A 18 -10.31 -9.54 -6.33
C LEU A 18 -9.20 -9.09 -5.36
N GLU A 19 -8.80 -9.95 -4.43
CA GLU A 19 -7.75 -9.63 -3.46
C GLU A 19 -6.36 -9.53 -4.12
N ALA A 20 -6.07 -10.42 -5.07
CA ALA A 20 -4.83 -10.39 -5.85
C ALA A 20 -4.72 -9.12 -6.71
N GLY A 21 -5.79 -8.73 -7.40
CA GLY A 21 -5.84 -7.49 -8.19
C GLY A 21 -5.59 -6.24 -7.35
N ASN A 22 -6.15 -6.19 -6.14
CA ASN A 22 -5.96 -5.06 -5.23
C ASN A 22 -4.52 -4.96 -4.70
N LYS A 23 -3.86 -6.11 -4.44
CA LYS A 23 -2.44 -6.15 -4.04
C LYS A 23 -1.51 -5.67 -5.18
N GLN A 24 -1.80 -6.06 -6.42
CA GLN A 24 -1.03 -5.65 -7.59
C GLN A 24 -1.16 -4.13 -7.83
N ALA A 25 -2.37 -3.60 -7.76
CA ALA A 25 -2.62 -2.16 -7.89
C ALA A 25 -1.88 -1.32 -6.83
N LEU A 26 -1.84 -1.80 -5.58
CA LEU A 26 -1.08 -1.16 -4.50
C LEU A 26 0.44 -1.20 -4.75
N LYS A 27 0.98 -2.30 -5.30
CA LYS A 27 2.41 -2.40 -5.66
C LYS A 27 2.75 -1.48 -6.85
N HIS A 28 1.86 -1.37 -7.84
CA HIS A 28 2.04 -0.51 -9.01
C HIS A 28 2.12 0.98 -8.67
N ALA A 29 1.17 1.48 -7.86
CA ALA A 29 1.09 2.90 -7.56
C ALA A 29 2.08 3.37 -6.47
N ASN A 30 2.55 2.46 -5.62
CA ASN A 30 3.46 2.80 -4.52
C ASN A 30 4.80 2.05 -4.65
N PRO A 31 5.85 2.72 -5.16
CA PRO A 31 7.16 2.10 -5.35
C PRO A 31 7.94 1.90 -4.04
N MET A 32 7.42 2.37 -2.91
CA MET A 32 8.12 2.37 -1.62
C MET A 32 7.64 1.26 -0.69
N PRO A 33 8.52 0.75 0.20
CA PRO A 33 8.18 -0.33 1.11
C PRO A 33 7.08 0.05 2.10
N ASN A 34 6.23 -0.93 2.43
CA ASN A 34 5.20 -0.78 3.45
C ASN A 34 5.66 -1.33 4.81
N LEU A 35 6.68 -0.71 5.40
CA LEU A 35 7.29 -1.15 6.67
C LEU A 35 6.33 -1.08 7.86
N MET A 36 5.41 -0.10 7.86
CA MET A 36 4.37 0.03 8.90
C MET A 36 3.53 -1.25 9.04
N ARG A 37 3.22 -1.92 7.92
CA ARG A 37 2.52 -3.20 7.93
C ARG A 37 3.33 -4.32 8.60
N ILE A 38 4.65 -4.32 8.40
CA ILE A 38 5.53 -5.33 9.00
C ILE A 38 5.52 -5.18 10.52
N VAL A 39 5.63 -3.95 11.03
CA VAL A 39 5.60 -3.68 12.48
C VAL A 39 4.30 -4.17 13.10
N VAL A 40 3.15 -3.77 12.53
CA VAL A 40 1.84 -4.16 13.07
C VAL A 40 1.61 -5.67 12.97
N GLY A 41 2.06 -6.31 11.89
CA GLY A 41 1.86 -7.75 11.66
C GLY A 41 2.82 -8.65 12.45
N ASN A 42 3.90 -8.12 12.99
CA ASN A 42 4.97 -8.90 13.64
C ASN A 42 5.33 -8.34 15.03
N ALA A 43 4.40 -7.67 15.69
CA ALA A 43 4.66 -6.95 16.94
C ALA A 43 5.32 -7.81 18.02
N VAL A 44 4.82 -9.04 18.23
CA VAL A 44 5.37 -10.00 19.21
C VAL A 44 6.79 -10.41 18.83
N LEU A 45 7.03 -10.76 17.56
CA LEU A 45 8.36 -11.15 17.06
C LEU A 45 9.37 -10.01 17.16
N LEU A 46 8.90 -8.77 16.98
CA LEU A 46 9.70 -7.57 17.04
C LEU A 46 9.83 -7.00 18.46
N ASP A 47 9.24 -7.64 19.46
CA ASP A 47 9.21 -7.15 20.84
C ASP A 47 8.74 -5.68 20.94
N VAL A 48 7.72 -5.32 20.14
CA VAL A 48 7.16 -3.95 20.12
C VAL A 48 6.19 -3.83 21.28
N ASN A 49 6.53 -3.01 22.27
CA ASN A 49 5.71 -2.82 23.47
C ASN A 49 4.44 -2.01 23.18
N ASP A 50 3.53 -1.96 24.16
CA ASP A 50 2.23 -1.30 24.03
C ASP A 50 2.33 0.21 23.72
N THR A 51 3.31 0.90 24.31
CA THR A 51 3.55 2.33 24.06
C THR A 51 3.96 2.56 22.61
N GLN A 52 4.94 1.80 22.12
CA GLN A 52 5.40 1.86 20.74
C GLN A 52 4.26 1.50 19.77
N MET A 53 3.50 0.46 20.08
CA MET A 53 2.37 0.03 19.25
C MET A 53 1.26 1.09 19.20
N LYS A 54 0.99 1.77 20.31
CA LYS A 54 0.04 2.88 20.37
C LYS A 54 0.48 4.04 19.48
N GLU A 55 1.76 4.40 19.49
CA GLU A 55 2.31 5.44 18.62
C GLU A 55 2.24 5.05 17.13
N VAL A 56 2.64 3.82 16.79
CA VAL A 56 2.55 3.30 15.41
C VAL A 56 1.11 3.36 14.91
N LYS A 57 0.16 2.87 15.70
CA LYS A 57 -1.27 2.90 15.35
C LYS A 57 -1.81 4.33 15.26
N GLY A 58 -1.36 5.22 16.16
CA GLY A 58 -1.70 6.64 16.15
C GLY A 58 -1.31 7.32 14.83
N TRP A 59 -0.06 7.15 14.40
CA TRP A 59 0.39 7.64 13.10
C TRP A 59 -0.38 7.01 11.94
N MET A 60 -0.61 5.69 11.98
CA MET A 60 -1.34 5.01 10.91
C MET A 60 -2.79 5.48 10.76
N LYS A 61 -3.44 5.91 11.85
CA LYS A 61 -4.81 6.42 11.81
C LYS A 61 -4.95 7.62 10.87
N THR A 62 -3.93 8.49 10.82
CA THR A 62 -3.92 9.67 9.96
C THR A 62 -3.29 9.38 8.60
N ALA A 63 -2.17 8.66 8.55
CA ALA A 63 -1.42 8.44 7.31
C ALA A 63 -2.08 7.43 6.36
N LYS A 64 -2.71 6.37 6.88
CA LYS A 64 -3.26 5.27 6.06
C LYS A 64 -4.42 5.72 5.14
N PRO A 65 -5.42 6.49 5.61
CA PRO A 65 -6.48 7.00 4.73
C PRO A 65 -5.95 7.90 3.61
N VAL A 66 -5.05 8.83 3.95
CA VAL A 66 -4.41 9.74 2.98
C VAL A 66 -3.64 8.93 1.93
N MET A 67 -2.87 7.94 2.38
CA MET A 67 -2.12 7.06 1.48
C MET A 67 -3.03 6.28 0.53
N LYS A 68 -4.14 5.73 1.04
CA LYS A 68 -5.13 5.02 0.22
C LYS A 68 -5.79 5.95 -0.80
N GLY A 69 -6.10 7.19 -0.41
CA GLY A 69 -6.66 8.20 -1.30
C GLY A 69 -5.73 8.48 -2.48
N MET A 70 -4.46 8.81 -2.19
CA MET A 70 -3.47 9.10 -3.26
C MET A 70 -3.25 7.92 -4.20
N ILE A 71 -3.22 6.68 -3.70
CA ILE A 71 -3.08 5.50 -4.57
C ILE A 71 -4.28 5.34 -5.50
N LYS A 72 -5.51 5.49 -4.97
CA LYS A 72 -6.72 5.44 -5.79
C LYS A 72 -6.72 6.54 -6.85
N GLU A 73 -6.28 7.74 -6.48
CA GLU A 73 -6.22 8.88 -7.39
C GLU A 73 -5.20 8.64 -8.52
N VAL A 74 -4.02 8.08 -8.22
CA VAL A 74 -3.04 7.67 -9.24
C VAL A 74 -3.67 6.67 -10.22
N MET A 75 -4.33 5.62 -9.72
CA MET A 75 -4.98 4.62 -10.59
C MET A 75 -6.07 5.23 -11.47
N MET A 76 -6.88 6.14 -10.92
CA MET A 76 -7.94 6.81 -11.67
C MET A 76 -7.36 7.72 -12.76
N LYS A 77 -6.34 8.52 -12.43
CA LYS A 77 -5.69 9.42 -13.38
C LYS A 77 -4.91 8.67 -14.45
N GLU A 78 -4.27 7.55 -14.13
CA GLU A 78 -3.61 6.70 -15.13
C GLU A 78 -4.61 6.07 -16.09
N LYS A 79 -5.78 5.65 -15.59
CA LYS A 79 -6.86 5.17 -16.46
C LYS A 79 -7.38 6.29 -17.38
N ALA A 80 -7.57 7.49 -16.85
CA ALA A 80 -8.02 8.64 -17.64
C ALA A 80 -6.97 9.08 -18.66
N LEU A 81 -5.69 9.11 -18.29
CA LEU A 81 -4.56 9.39 -19.18
C LEU A 81 -4.56 8.43 -20.37
N HIS A 82 -4.70 7.12 -20.09
CA HIS A 82 -4.72 6.09 -21.13
C HIS A 82 -5.89 6.28 -22.10
N GLU A 83 -7.11 6.50 -21.58
CA GLU A 83 -8.29 6.71 -22.41
C GLU A 83 -8.16 7.99 -23.26
N ASN A 84 -7.78 9.10 -22.63
CA ASN A 84 -7.65 10.39 -23.30
C ASN A 84 -6.60 10.36 -24.41
N ALA A 85 -5.51 9.61 -24.24
CA ALA A 85 -4.49 9.44 -25.26
C ALA A 85 -4.99 8.67 -26.51
N LEU A 86 -6.10 7.94 -26.39
CA LEU A 86 -6.71 7.20 -27.49
C LEU A 86 -7.88 7.96 -28.13
N THR A 87 -8.59 8.79 -27.37
CA THR A 87 -9.91 9.30 -27.77
C THR A 87 -10.03 10.82 -27.85
N THR A 88 -9.01 11.59 -27.43
CA THR A 88 -9.11 13.05 -27.31
C THR A 88 -7.82 13.78 -27.71
N ASP A 89 -7.91 15.08 -27.99
CA ASP A 89 -6.78 16.00 -28.13
C ASP A 89 -6.36 16.61 -26.77
N ALA A 90 -6.59 15.90 -25.67
CA ALA A 90 -6.23 16.40 -24.35
C ALA A 90 -4.70 16.54 -24.22
N ASP A 91 -4.28 17.48 -23.36
CA ASP A 91 -2.87 17.64 -22.99
C ASP A 91 -2.40 16.46 -22.14
N ILE A 92 -1.89 15.42 -22.80
CA ILE A 92 -1.43 14.17 -22.17
C ILE A 92 -0.18 14.42 -21.32
N GLU A 93 0.68 15.35 -21.71
CA GLU A 93 1.88 15.70 -20.94
C GLU A 93 1.50 16.28 -19.58
N LYS A 94 0.56 17.23 -19.56
CA LYS A 94 0.04 17.78 -18.31
C LYS A 94 -0.61 16.72 -17.41
N GLN A 95 -1.37 15.80 -17.99
CA GLN A 95 -1.97 14.70 -17.23
C GLN A 95 -0.90 13.75 -16.64
N ALA A 96 0.16 13.49 -17.40
CA ALA A 96 1.29 12.69 -16.92
C ALA A 96 2.01 13.39 -15.76
N ASP A 97 2.23 14.71 -15.85
CA ASP A 97 2.82 15.51 -14.77
C ASP A 97 2.00 15.46 -13.48
N GLU A 98 0.67 15.51 -13.59
CA GLU A 98 -0.21 15.35 -12.42
C GLU A 98 -0.06 13.98 -11.74
N VAL A 99 0.03 12.91 -12.52
CA VAL A 99 0.28 11.55 -12.01
C VAL A 99 1.65 11.46 -11.33
N LEU A 100 2.68 12.01 -11.95
CA LEU A 100 4.04 12.04 -11.39
C LEU A 100 4.10 12.84 -10.08
N ALA A 101 3.41 13.98 -10.02
CA ALA A 101 3.31 14.79 -8.81
C ALA A 101 2.65 14.02 -7.66
N LEU A 102 1.59 13.25 -7.94
CA LEU A 102 0.96 12.37 -6.95
C LEU A 102 1.90 11.26 -6.49
N ARG A 103 2.57 10.55 -7.42
CA ARG A 103 3.55 9.51 -7.09
C ARG A 103 4.68 10.06 -6.22
N LYS A 104 5.14 11.30 -6.45
CA LYS A 104 6.09 11.99 -5.56
C LYS A 104 5.54 12.19 -4.14
N LYS A 105 4.28 12.63 -4.00
CA LYS A 105 3.62 12.74 -2.68
C LYS A 105 3.51 11.39 -1.97
N ILE A 106 3.24 10.30 -2.71
CA ILE A 106 3.24 8.93 -2.18
C ILE A 106 4.62 8.56 -1.59
N ILE A 107 5.69 8.79 -2.36
CA ILE A 107 7.07 8.53 -1.92
C ILE A 107 7.42 9.33 -0.67
N MET A 108 7.03 10.62 -0.64
CA MET A 108 7.24 11.50 0.52
C MET A 108 6.51 10.97 1.77
N MET A 109 5.24 10.58 1.64
CA MET A 109 4.47 10.01 2.75
C MET A 109 5.11 8.71 3.27
N LYS A 110 5.59 7.85 2.38
CA LYS A 110 6.28 6.61 2.76
C LYS A 110 7.62 6.86 3.42
N THR A 111 8.32 7.92 3.02
CA THR A 111 9.52 8.40 3.70
C THR A 111 9.20 8.89 5.11
N LYS A 112 8.11 9.63 5.32
CA LYS A 112 7.64 10.01 6.65
C LYS A 112 7.29 8.80 7.51
N CYS A 113 6.58 7.81 6.96
CA CYS A 113 6.33 6.55 7.67
C CYS A 113 7.64 5.86 8.08
N ARG A 114 8.67 5.86 7.24
CA ARG A 114 9.97 5.31 7.60
C ARG A 114 10.63 6.09 8.75
N GLN A 115 10.57 7.42 8.72
CA GLN A 115 11.10 8.29 9.77
C GLN A 115 10.38 8.07 11.11
N GLU A 116 9.05 7.99 11.10
CA GLU A 116 8.28 7.69 12.31
C GLU A 116 8.65 6.33 12.91
N LEU A 117 8.84 5.30 12.09
CA LEU A 117 9.30 4.01 12.61
C LEU A 117 10.69 4.10 13.25
N LYS A 118 11.61 4.87 12.67
CA LYS A 118 12.93 5.10 13.27
C LYS A 118 12.88 5.90 14.57
N ARG A 119 11.86 6.75 14.75
CA ARG A 119 11.63 7.52 15.99
C ARG A 119 11.04 6.65 17.10
N ILE A 120 10.08 5.78 16.75
CA ILE A 120 9.31 4.98 17.71
C ILE A 120 10.07 3.72 18.13
N LEU A 121 10.74 3.07 17.19
CA LEU A 121 11.41 1.79 17.41
C LEU A 121 12.86 2.00 17.83
N THR A 122 13.41 1.04 18.57
CA THR A 122 14.86 0.95 18.75
C THR A 122 15.54 0.59 17.43
N GLU A 123 16.84 0.84 17.34
CA GLU A 123 17.62 0.48 16.14
C GLU A 123 17.55 -1.03 15.84
N LYS A 124 17.62 -1.87 16.89
CA LYS A 124 17.49 -3.32 16.78
C LYS A 124 16.14 -3.75 16.22
N GLN A 125 15.05 -3.17 16.73
CA GLN A 125 13.70 -3.43 16.24
C GLN A 125 13.54 -2.99 14.77
N TYR A 126 14.02 -1.79 14.43
CA TYR A 126 13.94 -1.29 13.06
C TYR A 126 14.77 -2.14 12.08
N ALA A 127 15.95 -2.60 12.47
CA ALA A 127 16.75 -3.53 11.67
C ALA A 127 15.99 -4.85 11.42
N ALA A 128 15.36 -5.42 12.45
CA ALA A 128 14.54 -6.62 12.32
C ALA A 128 13.33 -6.41 11.38
N VAL A 129 12.68 -5.24 11.43
CA VAL A 129 11.61 -4.87 10.47
C VAL A 129 12.10 -4.92 9.03
N VAL A 130 13.30 -4.39 8.75
CA VAL A 130 13.88 -4.42 7.40
C VAL A 130 14.19 -5.85 6.97
N THR A 131 14.73 -6.68 7.87
CA THR A 131 15.00 -8.10 7.60
C THR A 131 13.72 -8.86 7.25
N ILE A 132 12.66 -8.73 8.07
CA ILE A 132 11.36 -9.35 7.81
C ILE A 132 10.76 -8.83 6.50
N TYR A 133 10.86 -7.53 6.21
CA TYR A 133 10.34 -6.98 4.97
C TYR A 133 10.98 -7.64 3.74
N LYS A 134 12.31 -7.81 3.76
CA LYS A 134 13.08 -8.41 2.66
C LYS A 134 12.75 -9.89 2.43
N SER A 135 12.37 -10.63 3.47
CA SER A 135 12.02 -12.05 3.33
C SER A 135 10.60 -12.30 2.79
N VAL A 136 9.76 -11.28 2.71
CA VAL A 136 8.35 -11.40 2.28
C VAL A 136 7.99 -10.56 1.05
N GLN A 137 9.01 -10.08 0.31
CA GLN A 137 8.80 -9.32 -0.93
C GLN A 137 8.40 -10.18 -2.11
#